data_AF-A0A2T6LZX1-F1
#
_entry.id   AF-A0A2T6LZX1-F1
#
_cell.length_a   1.000
_cell.length_b   1.000
_cell.length_c   1.000
_cell.angle_alpha   90.00
_cell.angle_beta   90.00
_cell.angle_gamma   90.00
#
_symmetry.space_group_name_H-M   'P 1'
#
loop_
_entity.id
_entity.type
_entity.pdbx_description
1 polymer ?
#
loop_
_entity_poly.entity_id
_entity_poly.type
_entity_poly.pdbx_seq_one_letter_code
_entity_poly.pdbx_strand_id
1 'polypeptide(L)'
;MTITKGAPDAKPRDIHAYLAEFDDIPGTRVYTAARARKGYHINQFAMSLMNAENRARFKADERAYLDEWQISEEGKQALLARDYNTLLDMGGNVYFLSKLFSSDGLPFAEAVSTMTDMTWPEYRQMMLEGGRSPEGNRSIKENLAAAARAQETGKDN
;
A
#
# COMPACT_ATOMS: atom_id res chain seq x y z
N MET A 1 -34.53 -26.75 27.52
CA MET A 1 -34.30 -25.70 26.50
C MET A 1 -32.80 -25.63 26.29
N THR A 2 -32.34 -26.14 25.15
CA THR A 2 -30.95 -26.50 24.85
C THR A 2 -30.07 -25.27 24.65
N ILE A 3 -28.93 -25.23 25.33
CA ILE A 3 -27.80 -24.34 25.02
C ILE A 3 -27.07 -24.97 23.83
N THR A 4 -27.13 -24.35 22.65
CA THR A 4 -26.33 -24.74 21.49
C THR A 4 -24.88 -24.32 21.71
N LYS A 5 -24.06 -25.32 22.04
CA LYS A 5 -22.59 -25.30 22.08
C LYS A 5 -22.06 -24.78 20.73
N GLY A 6 -21.23 -23.75 20.77
CA GLY A 6 -20.52 -23.20 19.60
C GLY A 6 -19.72 -24.26 18.85
N ALA A 7 -19.53 -24.03 17.55
CA ALA A 7 -18.93 -24.95 16.60
C ALA A 7 -17.61 -25.60 17.12
N PRO A 8 -17.45 -26.93 16.99
CA PRO A 8 -16.22 -27.61 17.35
C PRO A 8 -15.16 -27.44 16.23
N ASP A 9 -13.89 -27.34 16.62
CA ASP A 9 -12.70 -27.62 15.79
C ASP A 9 -12.23 -26.59 14.75
N ALA A 10 -12.11 -25.31 15.11
CA ALA A 10 -11.17 -24.43 14.42
C ALA A 10 -9.74 -24.77 14.88
N LYS A 11 -9.03 -25.61 14.11
CA LYS A 11 -7.57 -25.83 14.28
C LYS A 11 -6.86 -24.47 14.38
N PRO A 12 -5.78 -24.32 15.18
CA PRO A 12 -4.98 -23.10 15.16
C PRO A 12 -4.57 -22.81 13.72
N ARG A 13 -5.00 -21.66 13.19
CA ARG A 13 -4.63 -21.24 11.83
C ARG A 13 -3.13 -21.00 11.82
N ASP A 14 -2.43 -21.70 10.94
CA ASP A 14 -1.00 -21.47 10.72
C ASP A 14 -0.82 -20.03 10.21
N ILE A 15 -0.17 -19.20 11.03
CA ILE A 15 0.07 -17.79 10.74
C ILE A 15 1.01 -17.63 9.55
N HIS A 16 1.95 -18.56 9.33
CA HIS A 16 2.87 -18.51 8.21
C HIS A 16 2.15 -18.80 6.91
N ALA A 17 1.26 -19.80 6.89
CA ALA A 17 0.41 -20.09 5.74
C ALA A 17 -0.49 -18.87 5.41
N TYR A 18 -1.16 -18.30 6.41
CA TYR A 18 -2.00 -17.10 6.24
C TYR A 18 -1.23 -15.91 5.65
N LEU A 19 -0.02 -15.64 6.16
CA LEU A 19 0.79 -14.52 5.68
C LEU A 19 1.32 -14.76 4.25
N ALA A 20 1.67 -16.01 3.92
CA ALA A 20 2.18 -16.37 2.60
C ALA A 20 1.13 -16.24 1.48
N GLU A 21 -0.16 -16.29 1.81
CA GLU A 21 -1.25 -16.02 0.85
C GLU A 21 -1.20 -14.59 0.31
N PHE A 22 -0.74 -13.63 1.12
CA PHE A 22 -0.67 -12.22 0.71
C PHE A 22 0.38 -11.93 -0.36
N ASP A 23 1.42 -12.74 -0.44
CA ASP A 23 2.49 -12.57 -1.43
C ASP A 23 2.04 -12.93 -2.86
N ASP A 24 0.87 -13.57 -3.01
CA ASP A 24 0.30 -13.93 -4.30
C ASP A 24 -0.57 -12.83 -4.93
N ILE A 25 -0.81 -11.72 -4.24
CA ILE A 25 -1.71 -10.66 -4.72
C ILE A 25 -0.91 -9.62 -5.56
N PRO A 26 -1.17 -9.50 -6.87
CA PRO A 26 -0.44 -8.56 -7.72
C PRO A 26 -0.58 -7.11 -7.26
N GLY A 27 0.53 -6.37 -7.24
CA GLY A 27 0.54 -4.93 -6.94
C GLY A 27 0.10 -4.55 -5.52
N THR A 28 -0.04 -5.52 -4.61
CA THR A 28 -0.60 -5.30 -3.28
C THR A 28 0.43 -5.56 -2.19
N ARG A 29 0.52 -4.64 -1.23
CA ARG A 29 1.43 -4.73 -0.08
C ARG A 29 0.62 -4.73 1.20
N VAL A 30 0.17 -5.92 1.60
CA VAL A 30 -0.65 -6.07 2.82
C VAL A 30 0.15 -5.59 4.03
N TYR A 31 -0.47 -4.76 4.87
CA TYR A 31 0.17 -4.13 6.02
C TYR A 31 0.28 -5.10 7.21
N THR A 32 1.25 -6.02 7.11
CA THR A 32 1.56 -7.01 8.14
C THR A 32 2.36 -6.41 9.29
N ALA A 33 2.49 -7.15 10.39
CA ALA A 33 3.33 -6.75 11.54
C ALA A 33 4.79 -6.47 11.15
N ALA A 34 5.33 -7.18 10.15
CA ALA A 34 6.68 -6.94 9.64
C ALA A 34 6.81 -5.55 9.00
N ARG A 35 5.85 -5.15 8.15
CA ARG A 35 5.83 -3.82 7.52
C ARG A 35 5.58 -2.72 8.55
N ALA A 36 4.69 -2.96 9.51
CA ALA A 36 4.41 -2.01 10.58
C ALA A 36 5.65 -1.68 11.42
N ARG A 37 6.48 -2.70 11.74
CA ARG A 37 7.76 -2.49 12.43
C ARG A 37 8.76 -1.74 11.55
N LYS A 38 8.86 -2.09 10.26
CA LYS A 38 9.78 -1.45 9.31
C LYS A 38 9.48 0.04 9.14
N GLY A 39 8.21 0.40 8.96
CA GLY A 39 7.80 1.78 8.67
C GLY A 39 7.41 2.61 9.89
N TYR A 40 7.71 2.17 11.10
CA TYR A 40 7.24 2.83 12.33
C TYR A 40 7.49 4.34 12.33
N HIS A 41 8.73 4.78 12.06
CA HIS A 41 9.06 6.21 12.07
C HIS A 41 8.43 7.01 10.93
N ILE A 42 8.30 6.42 9.73
CA ILE A 42 7.60 7.05 8.60
C ILE A 42 6.13 7.30 8.95
N ASN A 43 5.47 6.29 9.53
CA ASN A 43 4.08 6.37 9.93
C ASN A 43 3.88 7.38 11.07
N GLN A 44 4.75 7.39 12.07
CA GLN A 44 4.68 8.35 13.17
C GLN A 44 4.94 9.79 12.73
N PHE A 45 5.89 10.01 11.80
CA PHE A 45 6.07 11.29 11.12
C PHE A 45 4.75 11.73 10.48
N ALA A 46 4.11 10.88 9.68
CA ALA A 46 2.89 11.26 9.01
C ALA A 46 1.75 11.58 10.00
N MET A 47 1.67 10.88 11.14
CA MET A 47 0.72 11.21 12.21
C MET A 47 0.96 12.57 12.85
N SER A 48 2.21 13.03 12.94
CA SER A 48 2.53 14.34 13.52
C SER A 48 1.83 15.47 12.76
N LEU A 49 1.60 15.28 11.45
CA LEU A 49 0.94 16.24 10.55
C LEU A 49 -0.57 16.39 10.81
N MET A 50 -1.15 15.62 11.73
CA MET A 50 -2.51 15.90 12.21
C MET A 50 -2.59 17.25 12.94
N ASN A 51 -1.50 17.69 13.57
CA ASN A 51 -1.42 18.97 14.26
C ASN A 51 -1.09 20.11 13.29
N ALA A 52 -1.84 21.22 13.37
CA ALA A 52 -1.66 22.36 12.46
C ALA A 52 -0.27 23.01 12.58
N GLU A 53 0.24 23.15 13.79
CA GLU A 53 1.57 23.71 14.06
C GLU A 53 2.69 22.86 13.44
N ASN A 54 2.57 21.53 13.52
CA ASN A 54 3.51 20.61 12.88
C ASN A 54 3.48 20.72 11.36
N ARG A 55 2.29 20.87 10.76
CA ARG A 55 2.19 21.13 9.31
C ARG A 55 2.85 22.45 8.92
N ALA A 56 2.67 23.50 9.73
CA ALA A 56 3.31 24.79 9.47
C ALA A 56 4.84 24.68 9.54
N ARG A 57 5.38 23.98 10.56
CA ARG A 57 6.82 23.71 10.69
C ARG A 57 7.36 22.88 9.52
N PHE A 58 6.68 21.79 9.19
CA PHE A 58 7.05 20.93 8.06
C PHE A 58 7.08 21.72 6.75
N LYS A 59 6.07 22.55 6.47
CA LYS A 59 6.04 23.37 5.25
C LYS A 59 7.06 24.50 5.23
N ALA A 60 7.51 24.98 6.39
CA ALA A 60 8.53 26.01 6.46
C ALA A 60 9.90 25.49 6.03
N ASP A 61 10.23 24.26 6.41
CA ASP A 61 11.42 23.54 5.96
C ASP A 61 11.20 22.03 6.11
N GLU A 62 10.84 21.37 5.00
CA GLU A 62 10.52 19.95 5.02
C GLU A 62 11.73 19.11 5.43
N ARG A 63 12.93 19.49 4.97
CA ARG A 63 14.15 18.75 5.24
C ARG A 63 14.52 18.84 6.72
N ALA A 64 14.54 20.04 7.28
CA ALA A 64 14.84 20.24 8.69
C ALA A 64 13.84 19.51 9.59
N TYR A 65 12.54 19.55 9.25
CA TYR A 65 11.53 18.83 10.02
C TYR A 65 11.72 17.31 9.96
N LEU A 66 12.08 16.77 8.79
CA LEU A 66 12.36 15.33 8.62
C LEU A 66 13.64 14.88 9.35
N ASP A 67 14.62 15.76 9.51
CA ASP A 67 15.85 15.47 10.25
C ASP A 67 15.62 15.30 11.76
N GLU A 68 14.45 15.72 12.29
CA GLU A 68 14.01 15.42 13.67
C GLU A 68 13.53 13.97 13.87
N TRP A 69 13.29 13.23 12.78
CA TRP A 69 12.77 11.86 12.82
C TRP A 69 13.86 10.82 12.53
N GLN A 70 13.76 9.67 13.19
CA GLN A 70 14.63 8.50 12.96
C GLN A 70 14.22 7.74 11.68
N ILE A 71 14.23 8.43 10.55
CA ILE A 71 13.94 7.90 9.22
C ILE A 71 15.27 7.81 8.45
N SER A 72 15.47 6.73 7.69
CA SER A 72 16.67 6.61 6.84
C SER A 72 16.69 7.71 5.77
N GLU A 73 17.88 8.05 5.26
CA GLU A 73 17.99 9.07 4.20
C GLU A 73 17.16 8.72 2.97
N GLU A 74 17.13 7.46 2.54
CA GLU A 74 16.25 6.98 1.48
C GLU A 74 14.77 7.30 1.76
N GLY A 75 14.32 7.08 3.00
CA GLY A 75 12.93 7.35 3.38
C GLY A 75 12.62 8.83 3.43
N LYS A 76 13.57 9.66 3.87
CA LYS A 76 13.44 11.12 3.80
C LYS A 76 13.37 11.59 2.35
N GLN A 77 14.19 11.04 1.45
CA GLN A 77 14.11 11.37 0.02
C GLN A 77 12.77 10.97 -0.58
N ALA A 78 12.26 9.77 -0.26
CA ALA A 78 10.94 9.34 -0.71
C ALA A 78 9.81 10.24 -0.18
N LEU A 79 9.90 10.71 1.07
CA LEU A 79 8.96 11.69 1.65
C LEU A 79 9.02 13.04 0.92
N LEU A 80 10.23 13.57 0.68
CA LEU A 80 10.42 14.83 -0.03
C LEU A 80 9.94 14.75 -1.49
N ALA A 81 10.21 13.63 -2.16
CA ALA A 81 9.80 13.37 -3.53
C ALA A 81 8.31 13.00 -3.68
N ARG A 82 7.59 12.78 -2.57
CA ARG A 82 6.23 12.23 -2.55
C ARG A 82 6.11 10.90 -3.30
N ASP A 83 7.17 10.08 -3.25
CA ASP A 83 7.17 8.73 -3.82
C ASP A 83 6.48 7.75 -2.88
N TYR A 84 5.15 7.70 -2.98
CA TYR A 84 4.34 6.84 -2.14
C TYR A 84 4.60 5.35 -2.37
N ASN A 85 5.02 4.93 -3.56
CA ASN A 85 5.32 3.53 -3.81
C ASN A 85 6.55 3.09 -3.02
N THR A 86 7.63 3.88 -3.06
CA THR A 86 8.82 3.64 -2.22
C THR A 86 8.45 3.69 -0.73
N LEU A 87 7.62 4.65 -0.30
CA LEU A 87 7.20 4.73 1.10
C LEU A 87 6.42 3.48 1.57
N LEU A 88 5.53 2.93 0.74
CA LEU A 88 4.83 1.68 1.02
C LEU A 88 5.79 0.47 1.09
N ASP A 89 6.82 0.45 0.25
CA ASP A 89 7.87 -0.58 0.28
C ASP A 89 8.74 -0.49 1.54
N MET A 90 8.92 0.72 2.05
CA MET A 90 9.58 1.01 3.33
C MET A 90 8.69 0.76 4.55
N GLY A 91 7.46 0.28 4.36
CA GLY A 91 6.53 -0.04 5.45
C GLY A 91 5.63 1.12 5.87
N GLY A 92 5.59 2.21 5.10
CA GLY A 92 4.54 3.21 5.19
C GLY A 92 3.18 2.57 4.96
N ASN A 93 2.16 3.07 5.64
CA ASN A 93 0.78 2.67 5.43
C ASN A 93 -0.02 3.83 4.82
N VAL A 94 -0.85 3.53 3.82
CA VAL A 94 -1.61 4.55 3.08
C VAL A 94 -2.47 5.46 3.98
N TYR A 95 -3.03 4.96 5.08
CA TYR A 95 -3.83 5.77 6.00
C TYR A 95 -3.01 6.68 6.91
N PHE A 96 -1.73 6.37 7.11
CA PHE A 96 -0.79 7.25 7.79
C PHE A 96 -0.30 8.31 6.80
N LEU A 97 0.18 7.85 5.63
CA LEU A 97 0.63 8.72 4.54
C LEU A 97 -0.46 9.66 4.03
N SER A 98 -1.74 9.37 4.27
CA SER A 98 -2.82 10.29 3.92
C SER A 98 -2.73 11.65 4.58
N LYS A 99 -2.09 11.75 5.76
CA LYS A 99 -1.85 13.04 6.41
C LYS A 99 -0.82 13.88 5.65
N LEU A 100 0.13 13.25 4.95
CA LEU A 100 1.10 13.95 4.12
C LEU A 100 0.41 14.57 2.90
N PHE A 101 -0.23 13.79 2.04
CA PHE A 101 -0.91 14.35 0.87
C PHE A 101 -2.09 15.26 1.23
N SER A 102 -2.77 15.02 2.36
CA SER A 102 -3.80 15.95 2.85
C SER A 102 -3.18 17.28 3.33
N SER A 103 -1.95 17.25 3.85
CA SER A 103 -1.21 18.47 4.17
C SER A 103 -0.82 19.24 2.90
N ASP A 104 -0.58 18.54 1.79
CA ASP A 104 -0.36 19.13 0.47
C ASP A 104 -1.67 19.61 -0.20
N GLY A 105 -2.83 19.31 0.40
CA GLY A 105 -4.14 19.71 -0.12
C GLY A 105 -4.71 18.78 -1.20
N LEU A 106 -4.12 17.60 -1.39
CA LEU A 106 -4.55 16.63 -2.40
C LEU A 106 -5.69 15.74 -1.88
N PRO A 107 -6.73 15.49 -2.69
CA PRO A 107 -7.72 14.47 -2.39
C PRO A 107 -7.11 13.08 -2.54
N PHE A 108 -7.70 12.11 -1.84
CA PHE A 108 -7.20 10.73 -1.81
C PHE A 108 -7.07 10.11 -3.20
N ALA A 109 -8.06 10.33 -4.08
CA ALA A 109 -8.08 9.78 -5.43
C ALA A 109 -6.92 10.28 -6.30
N GLU A 110 -6.56 11.55 -6.16
CA GLU A 110 -5.42 12.14 -6.88
C GLU A 110 -4.10 11.59 -6.34
N ALA A 111 -3.96 11.51 -5.01
CA ALA A 111 -2.76 10.96 -4.39
C ALA A 111 -2.52 9.49 -4.80
N VAL A 112 -3.56 8.64 -4.80
CA VAL A 112 -3.38 7.23 -5.21
C VAL A 112 -3.15 7.05 -6.70
N SER A 113 -3.56 8.01 -7.55
CA SER A 113 -3.26 7.94 -8.99
C SER A 113 -1.75 7.94 -9.26
N THR A 114 -0.98 8.65 -8.43
CA THR A 114 0.49 8.68 -8.51
C THR A 114 1.16 7.33 -8.19
N MET A 115 0.41 6.38 -7.62
CA MET A 115 0.89 5.04 -7.31
C MET A 115 0.66 4.05 -8.47
N THR A 116 0.09 4.53 -9.57
CA THR A 116 -0.22 3.75 -10.79
C THR A 116 0.53 4.32 -12.00
N ASP A 117 0.47 3.60 -13.12
CA ASP A 117 1.05 4.05 -14.40
C ASP A 117 0.15 5.04 -15.16
N MET A 118 -0.73 5.76 -14.46
CA MET A 118 -1.73 6.67 -15.04
C MET A 118 -1.54 8.08 -14.50
N THR A 119 -1.77 9.07 -15.36
CA THR A 119 -1.96 10.46 -14.93
C THR A 119 -3.30 10.61 -14.18
N TRP A 120 -3.44 11.70 -13.39
CA TRP A 120 -4.69 11.96 -12.69
C TRP A 120 -5.93 11.98 -13.61
N PRO A 121 -5.92 12.64 -14.79
CA PRO A 121 -7.05 12.59 -15.72
C PRO A 121 -7.40 11.17 -16.20
N GLU A 122 -6.40 10.34 -16.53
CA GLU A 122 -6.60 8.96 -16.98
C GLU A 122 -7.16 8.09 -15.86
N TYR A 123 -6.58 8.19 -14.66
CA TYR A 123 -7.06 7.47 -13.48
C TYR A 123 -8.51 7.85 -13.16
N ARG A 124 -8.83 9.15 -13.19
CA ARG A 124 -10.20 9.64 -12.97
C ARG A 124 -11.15 9.08 -14.02
N GLN A 125 -10.75 9.06 -15.29
CA GLN A 125 -11.59 8.52 -16.36
C GLN A 125 -11.82 7.01 -16.16
N MET A 126 -10.77 6.24 -15.86
CA MET A 126 -10.87 4.82 -15.54
C MET A 126 -11.84 4.55 -14.38
N MET A 127 -11.81 5.39 -13.32
CA MET A 127 -12.77 5.27 -12.21
C MET A 127 -14.22 5.58 -12.62
N LEU A 128 -14.44 6.53 -13.54
CA LEU A 128 -15.77 6.84 -14.08
C LEU A 128 -16.30 5.72 -15.00
N GLU A 129 -15.42 4.98 -15.66
CA GLU A 129 -15.74 3.86 -16.56
C GLU A 129 -15.99 2.53 -15.83
N GLY A 130 -15.96 2.53 -14.49
CA GLY A 130 -16.26 1.35 -13.66
C GLY A 130 -15.07 0.82 -12.86
N GLY A 131 -13.91 1.46 -12.96
CA GLY A 131 -12.72 1.11 -12.18
C GLY A 131 -11.86 0.03 -12.83
N ARG A 132 -10.74 -0.29 -12.17
CA ARG A 132 -9.76 -1.26 -12.65
C ARG A 132 -10.34 -2.68 -12.57
N SER A 133 -10.31 -3.41 -13.68
CA SER A 133 -10.77 -4.80 -13.71
C SER A 133 -9.92 -5.70 -12.78
N PRO A 134 -10.55 -6.62 -12.03
CA PRO A 134 -9.84 -7.63 -11.26
C PRO A 134 -9.30 -8.77 -12.14
N GLU A 135 -9.72 -8.90 -13.40
CA GLU A 135 -9.15 -9.90 -14.31
C GLU A 135 -7.63 -9.69 -14.46
N GLY A 136 -6.85 -10.76 -14.32
CA GLY A 136 -5.39 -10.70 -14.33
C GLY A 136 -4.75 -10.07 -13.08
N ASN A 137 -5.53 -9.69 -12.07
CA ASN A 137 -5.05 -8.95 -10.89
C ASN A 137 -5.40 -9.62 -9.55
N ARG A 138 -5.74 -10.92 -9.58
CA ARG A 138 -6.15 -11.70 -8.39
C ARG A 138 -5.03 -12.56 -7.82
N SER A 139 -4.28 -13.24 -8.69
CA SER A 139 -3.23 -14.18 -8.28
C SER A 139 -2.06 -14.14 -9.26
N ILE A 140 -0.84 -13.98 -8.74
CA ILE A 140 0.39 -14.07 -9.52
C ILE A 140 0.57 -15.50 -10.05
N LYS A 141 0.34 -16.51 -9.21
CA LYS A 141 0.46 -17.93 -9.59
C LYS A 141 -0.50 -18.32 -10.70
N GLU A 142 -1.77 -17.92 -10.62
CA GLU A 142 -2.77 -18.23 -11.66
C GLU A 142 -2.37 -17.61 -13.01
N ASN A 143 -1.91 -16.34 -13.00
CA ASN A 143 -1.44 -15.66 -14.20
C ASN A 143 -0.24 -16.38 -14.84
N LEU A 144 0.73 -16.82 -14.03
CA LEU A 144 1.90 -17.56 -14.51
C LEU A 144 1.49 -18.92 -15.11
N ALA A 145 0.57 -19.64 -14.46
CA ALA A 145 0.06 -20.90 -14.97
C ALA A 145 -0.72 -20.74 -16.29
N ALA A 146 -1.52 -19.68 -16.41
CA ALA A 146 -2.24 -19.36 -17.65
C ALA A 146 -1.27 -19.01 -18.79
N ALA A 147 -0.23 -18.21 -18.51
CA ALA A 147 0.80 -17.86 -19.48
C ALA A 147 1.59 -19.09 -19.97
N ALA A 148 1.95 -20.00 -19.07
CA ALA A 148 2.65 -21.25 -19.43
C ALA A 148 1.80 -22.13 -20.37
N ARG A 149 0.51 -22.33 -20.05
CA ARG A 149 -0.41 -23.12 -20.89
C ARG A 149 -0.58 -22.53 -22.30
N ALA A 150 -0.61 -21.20 -22.42
CA ALA A 150 -0.71 -20.53 -23.71
C ALA A 150 0.56 -20.68 -24.58
N GLN A 151 1.74 -20.82 -23.95
CA GLN A 151 3.00 -21.05 -24.65
C GLN A 151 3.14 -22.49 -25.15
N GLU A 152 2.54 -23.46 -24.46
CA GLU A 152 2.55 -24.87 -24.86
C GLU A 152 1.66 -25.10 -26.10
N THR A 153 0.44 -24.56 -26.13
CA THR A 153 -0.47 -24.66 -27.29
C THR A 153 0.02 -23.93 -28.54
N GLY A 154 0.91 -22.93 -28.39
CA GLY A 154 1.52 -22.22 -29.52
C GLY A 154 2.71 -22.94 -30.17
N LYS A 155 3.25 -24.01 -29.56
CA LYS A 155 4.37 -24.79 -30.13
C LYS A 155 3.93 -25.93 -31.05
N ASP A 156 2.65 -26.32 -30.97
CA ASP A 156 2.08 -27.43 -31.73
C ASP A 156 1.38 -26.98 -33.03
N ASN A 157 1.50 -25.70 -33.41
CA ASN A 157 0.96 -25.10 -34.64
C ASN A 157 2.06 -24.58 -35.57
#